data_AF-A0A357JI21-F1
#
_entry.id   AF-A0A357JI21-F1
#
_cell.length_a   1.000
_cell.length_b   1.000
_cell.length_c   1.000
_cell.angle_alpha   90.00
_cell.angle_beta   90.00
_cell.angle_gamma   90.00
#
_symmetry.space_group_name_H-M   'P 1'
#
loop_
_entity.id
_entity.type
_entity.pdbx_description
1 polymer ?
#
loop_
_entity_poly.entity_id
_entity_poly.type
_entity_poly.pdbx_seq_one_letter_code
_entity_poly.pdbx_strand_id
1 'polypeptide(L)'
;MQKKHQKHTKLKRRKSENFAFNEIAILGSKCSIISNFVQKMSKKLQKTSKIAYFDASHSDEIQAPTIDNFTFHHSGNLTTTMASKIDSYNERIRLSQYDLLFINGNHYQGAKQILILDNEKEASVKKRLDQLDRIQFVIKLNNDSKYFDFLVEKYPTIKNLKCYAIDDIEAIAKHIDNLIQEKIAPVNGLVLAGGKSSRMGQDKTELNYHGKPQLEHTVTLLEKNLLQTYVSVAQNQVIDNHDFIQDKFVDLGAFGAICSAFQHNPNKAWLVLATDVPFVDD
;
A
#
# COMPACT_ATOMS: atom_id res chain seq x y z
N MET A 1 17.95 -18.48 30.13
CA MET A 1 16.61 -17.86 30.12
C MET A 1 15.66 -18.71 29.31
N GLN A 2 14.66 -19.36 29.92
CA GLN A 2 13.61 -20.06 29.18
C GLN A 2 12.82 -19.04 28.33
N LYS A 3 12.67 -19.30 27.03
CA LYS A 3 11.80 -18.51 26.16
C LYS A 3 10.39 -18.57 26.75
N LYS A 4 9.84 -17.40 27.15
CA LYS A 4 8.43 -17.28 27.57
C LYS A 4 7.54 -17.95 26.52
N HIS A 5 6.71 -18.88 26.97
CA HIS A 5 5.77 -19.59 26.10
C HIS A 5 4.93 -18.57 25.32
N GLN A 6 5.00 -18.64 24.00
CA GLN A 6 4.25 -17.77 23.11
C GLN A 6 3.23 -18.63 22.36
N LYS A 7 1.94 -18.46 22.70
CA LYS A 7 0.84 -19.30 22.17
C LYS A 7 0.74 -19.28 20.64
N HIS A 8 1.14 -18.16 20.02
CA HIS A 8 1.17 -18.00 18.57
C HIS A 8 2.47 -17.32 18.13
N THR A 9 3.05 -17.81 17.04
CA THR A 9 4.21 -17.18 16.38
C THR A 9 3.86 -15.75 15.99
N LYS A 10 4.70 -14.78 16.39
CA LYS A 10 4.60 -13.40 15.93
C LYS A 10 4.98 -13.35 14.45
N LEU A 11 3.98 -13.28 13.57
CA LEU A 11 4.19 -13.07 12.14
C LEU A 11 4.57 -11.60 11.90
N LYS A 12 5.64 -11.39 11.12
CA LYS A 12 5.96 -10.07 10.56
C LYS A 12 4.89 -9.75 9.51
N ARG A 13 4.19 -8.62 9.68
CA ARG A 13 3.13 -8.18 8.77
C ARG A 13 3.66 -7.11 7.82
N ARG A 14 2.95 -6.89 6.71
CA ARG A 14 3.18 -5.74 5.83
C ARG A 14 3.03 -4.47 6.66
N LYS A 15 3.92 -3.50 6.45
CA LYS A 15 3.81 -2.19 7.05
C LYS A 15 2.59 -1.51 6.44
N SER A 16 1.65 -1.16 7.29
CA SER A 16 0.46 -0.37 6.94
C SER A 16 0.43 0.86 7.83
N GLU A 17 -0.20 1.91 7.33
CA GLU A 17 -0.52 3.10 8.10
C GLU A 17 -1.84 2.84 8.88
N ASN A 18 -2.72 3.83 9.10
CA ASN A 18 -3.92 3.61 9.92
C ASN A 18 -4.93 2.71 9.21
N PHE A 19 -5.35 3.07 8.01
CA PHE A 19 -6.40 2.41 7.22
C PHE A 19 -5.88 1.79 5.92
N ALA A 20 -4.82 2.33 5.32
CA ALA A 20 -4.21 1.79 4.10
C ALA A 20 -2.68 1.71 4.18
N PHE A 21 -2.02 1.12 3.18
CA PHE A 21 -0.55 1.10 3.14
C PHE A 21 0.05 2.45 2.74
N ASN A 22 -0.73 3.24 2.00
CA ASN A 22 -0.43 4.60 1.62
C ASN A 22 -1.70 5.44 1.82
N GLU A 23 -1.66 6.36 2.76
CA GLU A 23 -2.77 7.23 3.09
C GLU A 23 -2.28 8.65 3.38
N ILE A 24 -3.13 9.62 3.07
CA ILE A 24 -2.87 11.03 3.32
C ILE A 24 -4.18 11.68 3.79
N ALA A 25 -4.18 12.21 5.01
CA ALA A 25 -5.30 13.00 5.51
C ALA A 25 -5.17 14.46 5.08
N ILE A 26 -6.27 15.04 4.59
CA ILE A 26 -6.33 16.45 4.21
C ILE A 26 -7.20 17.15 5.25
N LEU A 27 -6.68 18.22 5.87
CA LEU A 27 -7.43 18.98 6.86
C LEU A 27 -7.10 20.48 6.77
N GLY A 28 -7.79 21.26 7.61
CA GLY A 28 -7.56 22.69 7.72
C GLY A 28 -8.44 23.52 6.79
N SER A 29 -9.45 22.93 6.14
CA SER A 29 -10.52 23.64 5.45
C SER A 29 -11.88 22.93 5.60
N LYS A 30 -12.94 23.45 4.96
CA LYS A 30 -14.30 22.87 4.95
C LYS A 30 -14.30 21.51 4.21
N CYS A 31 -15.16 20.58 4.63
CA CYS A 31 -15.26 19.25 4.00
C CYS A 31 -15.59 19.33 2.50
N SER A 32 -16.39 20.32 2.08
CA SER A 32 -16.66 20.57 0.65
C SER A 32 -15.41 20.96 -0.14
N ILE A 33 -14.52 21.78 0.44
CA ILE A 33 -13.25 22.17 -0.18
C ILE A 33 -12.32 20.96 -0.29
N ILE A 34 -12.24 20.15 0.77
CA ILE A 34 -11.44 18.91 0.79
C ILE A 34 -11.94 17.92 -0.27
N SER A 35 -13.25 17.65 -0.31
CA SER A 35 -13.86 16.74 -1.29
C SER A 35 -13.63 17.22 -2.73
N ASN A 36 -13.82 18.52 -3.01
CA ASN A 36 -13.54 19.11 -4.32
C ASN A 36 -12.06 18.99 -4.71
N PHE A 37 -11.15 19.24 -3.75
CA PHE A 37 -9.72 19.07 -3.97
C PHE A 37 -9.37 17.61 -4.31
N VAL A 38 -9.90 16.65 -3.55
CA VAL A 38 -9.72 15.20 -3.80
C VAL A 38 -10.23 14.83 -5.18
N GLN A 39 -11.42 15.29 -5.59
CA GLN A 39 -11.95 15.03 -6.94
C GLN A 39 -11.04 15.58 -8.04
N LYS A 40 -10.50 16.79 -7.88
CA LYS A 40 -9.55 17.39 -8.83
C LYS A 40 -8.26 16.57 -8.92
N MET A 41 -7.69 16.17 -7.78
CA MET A 41 -6.47 15.35 -7.74
C MET A 41 -6.69 13.96 -8.35
N SER A 42 -7.79 13.30 -7.97
CA SER A 42 -8.17 12.00 -8.53
C SER A 42 -8.31 12.05 -10.05
N LYS A 43 -8.93 13.10 -10.60
CA LYS A 43 -9.05 13.27 -12.06
C LYS A 43 -7.68 13.42 -12.75
N LYS A 44 -6.70 14.06 -12.10
CA LYS A 44 -5.33 14.20 -12.65
C LYS A 44 -4.55 12.89 -12.59
N LEU A 45 -4.74 12.12 -11.53
CA LEU A 45 -3.94 10.92 -11.23
C LEU A 45 -4.59 9.61 -11.70
N GLN A 46 -5.85 9.63 -12.15
CA GLN A 46 -6.61 8.42 -12.48
C GLN A 46 -5.98 7.50 -13.54
N LYS A 47 -5.04 8.02 -14.35
CA LYS A 47 -4.34 7.21 -15.37
C LYS A 47 -3.17 6.42 -14.80
N THR A 48 -2.59 6.85 -13.68
CA THR A 48 -1.37 6.26 -13.09
C THR A 48 -1.62 5.64 -11.72
N SER A 49 -2.75 5.94 -11.08
CA SER A 49 -3.03 5.46 -9.72
C SER A 49 -4.51 5.23 -9.47
N LYS A 50 -4.81 4.16 -8.73
CA LYS A 50 -6.14 3.83 -8.23
C LYS A 50 -6.33 4.46 -6.86
N ILE A 51 -7.25 5.43 -6.77
CA ILE A 51 -7.42 6.28 -5.58
C ILE A 51 -8.75 5.98 -4.88
N ALA A 52 -8.72 5.94 -3.55
CA ALA A 52 -9.91 5.90 -2.69
C ALA A 52 -10.01 7.18 -1.85
N TYR A 53 -11.22 7.51 -1.41
CA TYR A 53 -11.51 8.61 -0.48
C TYR A 53 -12.30 8.11 0.72
N PHE A 54 -11.84 8.44 1.92
CA PHE A 54 -12.40 8.02 3.20
C PHE A 54 -12.91 9.22 3.99
N ASP A 55 -14.22 9.25 4.22
CA ASP A 55 -14.93 10.40 4.81
C ASP A 55 -16.03 9.93 5.77
N ALA A 56 -16.53 10.83 6.61
CA ALA A 56 -17.69 10.57 7.45
C ALA A 56 -18.85 11.49 7.06
N SER A 57 -20.07 10.95 7.06
CA SER A 57 -21.27 11.78 6.98
C SER A 57 -21.51 12.50 8.30
N HIS A 58 -22.05 13.71 8.22
CA HIS A 58 -22.55 14.47 9.38
C HIS A 58 -24.07 14.31 9.59
N SER A 59 -24.75 13.50 8.76
CA SER A 59 -26.19 13.31 8.89
C SER A 59 -26.51 12.30 9.98
N ASP A 60 -27.10 12.79 11.08
CA ASP A 60 -27.64 11.96 12.16
C ASP A 60 -28.89 11.17 11.75
N GLU A 61 -29.43 11.41 10.54
CA GLU A 61 -30.62 10.74 10.01
C GLU A 61 -30.31 9.38 9.36
N ILE A 62 -29.03 9.09 9.09
CA ILE A 62 -28.64 7.85 8.40
C ILE A 62 -28.58 6.70 9.41
N GLN A 63 -29.56 5.80 9.33
CA GLN A 63 -29.59 4.57 10.12
C GLN A 63 -28.88 3.43 9.41
N ALA A 64 -28.24 2.54 10.19
CA ALA A 64 -27.66 1.33 9.65
C ALA A 64 -28.77 0.44 9.05
N PRO A 65 -28.57 -0.12 7.85
CA PRO A 65 -29.59 -0.95 7.20
C PRO A 65 -29.74 -2.29 7.92
N THR A 66 -30.90 -2.93 7.76
CA THR A 66 -31.15 -4.30 8.25
C THR A 66 -30.62 -5.38 7.31
N ILE A 67 -30.42 -5.04 6.03
CA ILE A 67 -29.88 -5.91 5.00
C ILE A 67 -28.75 -5.21 4.24
N ASP A 68 -27.78 -5.98 3.79
CA ASP A 68 -26.70 -5.49 2.95
C ASP A 68 -27.16 -5.38 1.49
N ASN A 69 -27.14 -4.16 0.95
CA ASN A 69 -27.57 -3.86 -0.41
C ASN A 69 -26.37 -3.53 -1.30
N PHE A 70 -26.33 -4.14 -2.49
CA PHE A 70 -25.34 -3.89 -3.53
C PHE A 70 -26.06 -3.53 -4.83
N THR A 71 -25.94 -2.27 -5.26
CA THR A 71 -26.61 -1.76 -6.47
C THR A 71 -25.58 -1.40 -7.52
N PHE A 72 -25.63 -2.12 -8.66
CA PHE A 72 -24.78 -1.87 -9.82
C PHE A 72 -25.52 -1.01 -10.83
N HIS A 73 -24.97 0.16 -11.14
CA HIS A 73 -25.51 1.06 -12.15
C HIS A 73 -24.82 0.83 -13.51
N HIS A 74 -25.56 1.06 -14.60
CA HIS A 74 -25.03 0.94 -15.97
C HIS A 74 -23.86 1.90 -16.26
N SER A 75 -23.68 2.95 -15.45
CA SER A 75 -22.55 3.88 -15.53
C SER A 75 -21.24 3.31 -14.94
N GLY A 76 -21.25 2.07 -14.43
CA GLY A 76 -20.10 1.42 -13.80
C GLY A 76 -19.92 1.74 -12.32
N ASN A 77 -20.90 2.41 -11.69
CA ASN A 77 -20.90 2.68 -10.25
C ASN A 77 -21.48 1.49 -9.46
N LEU A 78 -20.83 1.14 -8.36
CA LEU A 78 -21.38 0.29 -7.30
C LEU A 78 -21.72 1.15 -6.09
N THR A 79 -22.97 1.13 -5.68
CA THR A 79 -23.41 1.66 -4.38
C THR A 79 -23.59 0.50 -3.40
N THR A 80 -23.03 0.65 -2.21
CA THR A 80 -23.10 -0.37 -1.15
C THR A 80 -23.64 0.27 0.13
N THR A 81 -24.70 -0.33 0.69
CA THR A 81 -25.33 0.10 1.93
C THR A 81 -25.34 -1.09 2.89
N MET A 82 -24.54 -1.01 3.96
CA MET A 82 -24.32 -2.13 4.88
C MET A 82 -24.22 -1.64 6.32
N ALA A 83 -24.62 -2.48 7.27
CA ALA A 83 -24.35 -2.23 8.68
C ALA A 83 -22.89 -2.62 8.99
N SER A 84 -22.01 -1.63 9.13
CA SER A 84 -20.60 -1.88 9.45
C SER A 84 -20.06 -0.85 10.44
N LYS A 85 -19.08 -1.28 11.22
CA LYS A 85 -18.28 -0.41 12.08
C LYS A 85 -16.87 -0.31 11.49
N ILE A 86 -16.31 0.89 11.53
CA ILE A 86 -14.93 1.10 11.09
C ILE A 86 -14.00 0.32 12.02
N ASP A 87 -13.21 -0.55 11.41
CA ASP A 87 -12.17 -1.33 12.07
C ASP A 87 -10.90 -1.30 11.23
N SER A 88 -9.80 -0.84 11.83
CA SER A 88 -8.53 -0.67 11.12
C SER A 88 -8.00 -1.95 10.47
N TYR A 89 -8.32 -3.13 11.03
CA TYR A 89 -7.87 -4.39 10.46
C TYR A 89 -8.62 -4.72 9.16
N ASN A 90 -9.94 -4.61 9.16
CA ASN A 90 -10.77 -4.83 7.98
C ASN A 90 -10.54 -3.77 6.90
N GLU A 91 -10.39 -2.50 7.28
CA GLU A 91 -10.17 -1.42 6.32
C GLU A 91 -8.84 -1.58 5.58
N ARG A 92 -7.77 -2.03 6.27
CA ARG A 92 -6.48 -2.35 5.63
C ARG A 92 -6.59 -3.42 4.56
N ILE A 93 -7.47 -4.40 4.76
CA ILE A 93 -7.71 -5.45 3.76
C ILE A 93 -8.52 -4.86 2.60
N ARG A 94 -9.65 -4.19 2.90
CA ARG A 94 -10.56 -3.59 1.92
C ARG A 94 -9.84 -2.59 1.00
N LEU A 95 -8.97 -1.78 1.58
CA LEU A 95 -8.29 -0.67 0.90
C LEU A 95 -6.92 -1.07 0.33
N SER A 96 -6.47 -2.32 0.53
CA SER A 96 -5.18 -2.81 0.02
C SER A 96 -5.03 -2.76 -1.51
N GLN A 97 -6.15 -2.67 -2.22
CA GLN A 97 -6.25 -2.62 -3.67
C GLN A 97 -6.05 -1.23 -4.29
N TYR A 98 -5.86 -0.18 -3.47
CA TYR A 98 -5.73 1.21 -3.92
C TYR A 98 -4.31 1.70 -3.69
N ASP A 99 -3.76 2.49 -4.63
CA ASP A 99 -2.42 3.05 -4.55
C ASP A 99 -2.31 4.21 -3.55
N LEU A 100 -3.44 4.89 -3.31
CA LEU A 100 -3.56 5.97 -2.35
C LEU A 100 -4.96 6.04 -1.74
N LEU A 101 -5.01 6.22 -0.42
CA LEU A 101 -6.20 6.60 0.31
C LEU A 101 -6.13 8.09 0.70
N PHE A 102 -6.98 8.92 0.12
CA PHE A 102 -7.27 10.22 0.71
C PHE A 102 -8.21 10.06 1.90
N ILE A 103 -7.93 10.78 2.98
CA ILE A 103 -8.77 10.79 4.17
C ILE A 103 -9.23 12.24 4.41
N ASN A 104 -10.51 12.43 4.70
CA ASN A 104 -10.96 13.70 5.25
C ASN A 104 -10.48 13.83 6.70
N GLY A 105 -9.40 14.58 6.89
CA GLY A 105 -8.72 14.79 8.16
C GLY A 105 -9.54 15.55 9.20
N ASN A 106 -10.69 16.12 8.81
CA ASN A 106 -11.62 16.69 9.76
C ASN A 106 -12.31 15.63 10.63
N HIS A 107 -12.46 14.41 10.11
CA HIS A 107 -13.18 13.30 10.75
C HIS A 107 -12.24 12.20 11.25
N TYR A 108 -11.22 11.84 10.47
CA TYR A 108 -10.32 10.73 10.78
C TYR A 108 -8.86 11.16 10.68
N GLN A 109 -8.04 10.70 11.62
CA GLN A 109 -6.60 10.93 11.58
C GLN A 109 -5.93 9.99 10.57
N GLY A 110 -5.11 10.54 9.68
CA GLY A 110 -4.20 9.79 8.82
C GLY A 110 -2.76 9.84 9.33
N ALA A 111 -1.93 8.88 8.94
CA ALA A 111 -0.52 8.83 9.35
C ALA A 111 0.40 9.88 8.68
N LYS A 112 -0.11 10.58 7.67
CA LYS A 112 0.52 11.73 7.00
C LYS A 112 -0.56 12.76 6.73
N GLN A 113 -0.21 14.04 6.62
CA GLN A 113 -1.19 15.07 6.23
C GLN A 113 -0.75 16.02 5.13
N ILE A 114 -1.75 16.52 4.40
CA ILE A 114 -1.69 17.76 3.64
C ILE A 114 -2.49 18.80 4.44
N LEU A 115 -1.84 19.89 4.82
CA LEU A 115 -2.48 20.96 5.58
C LEU A 115 -2.92 22.08 4.63
N ILE A 116 -4.22 22.34 4.58
CA ILE A 116 -4.77 23.52 3.91
C ILE A 116 -4.82 24.66 4.95
N LEU A 117 -4.21 25.79 4.62
CA LEU A 117 -4.30 27.03 5.39
C LEU A 117 -5.51 27.82 4.90
N ASP A 118 -6.58 27.73 5.67
CA ASP A 118 -7.82 28.47 5.52
C ASP A 118 -8.00 29.36 6.76
N ASN A 119 -8.01 30.68 6.57
CA ASN A 119 -8.12 31.64 7.67
C ASN A 119 -9.41 31.42 8.50
N GLU A 120 -10.48 30.89 7.90
CA GLU A 120 -11.73 30.58 8.62
C GLU A 120 -11.63 29.34 9.52
N LYS A 121 -10.59 28.52 9.36
CA LYS A 121 -10.42 27.25 10.08
C LYS A 121 -9.30 27.25 11.11
N GLU A 122 -8.76 28.42 11.47
CA GLU A 122 -7.72 28.56 12.49
C GLU A 122 -8.03 27.79 13.79
N ALA A 123 -9.21 28.01 14.38
CA ALA A 123 -9.64 27.32 15.61
C ALA A 123 -9.76 25.79 15.44
N SER A 124 -10.18 25.34 14.24
CA SER A 124 -10.32 23.91 13.92
C SER A 124 -8.96 23.22 13.83
N VAL A 125 -7.96 23.90 13.26
CA VAL A 125 -6.58 23.42 13.20
C VAL A 125 -5.97 23.40 14.60
N LYS A 126 -6.19 24.45 15.41
CA LYS A 126 -5.71 24.51 16.81
C LYS A 126 -6.20 23.33 17.65
N LYS A 127 -7.48 22.95 17.51
CA LYS A 127 -8.06 21.78 18.22
C LYS A 127 -7.38 20.45 17.85
N ARG A 128 -6.81 20.35 16.65
CA ARG A 128 -6.18 19.12 16.11
C ARG A 128 -4.66 19.24 16.05
N LEU A 129 -4.08 20.23 16.71
CA LEU A 129 -2.66 20.52 16.65
C LEU A 129 -1.78 19.33 17.11
N ASP A 130 -2.28 18.53 18.06
CA ASP A 130 -1.66 17.30 18.58
C ASP A 130 -1.84 16.07 17.67
N GLN A 131 -2.72 16.16 16.68
CA GLN A 131 -2.99 15.07 15.73
C GLN A 131 -2.22 15.24 14.43
N LEU A 132 -1.61 16.41 14.20
CA LEU A 132 -0.73 16.67 13.07
C LEU A 132 0.58 15.88 13.24
N ASP A 133 0.93 15.09 12.23
CA ASP A 133 2.14 14.28 12.18
C ASP A 133 2.57 14.03 10.73
N ARG A 134 3.86 14.19 10.42
CA ARG A 134 4.40 14.00 9.06
C ARG A 134 3.61 14.80 8.00
N ILE A 135 3.49 16.11 8.20
CA ILE A 135 2.93 17.01 7.18
C ILE A 135 3.81 16.94 5.92
N GLN A 136 3.25 16.51 4.79
CA GLN A 136 3.98 16.32 3.54
C GLN A 136 4.22 17.66 2.84
N PHE A 137 3.18 18.48 2.78
CA PHE A 137 3.23 19.84 2.24
C PHE A 137 2.01 20.65 2.71
N VAL A 138 2.09 21.96 2.45
CA VAL A 138 1.06 22.92 2.83
C VAL A 138 0.40 23.51 1.58
N ILE A 139 -0.90 23.78 1.66
CA ILE A 139 -1.66 24.45 0.61
C ILE A 139 -2.21 25.75 1.20
N LYS A 140 -2.01 26.88 0.52
CA LYS A 140 -2.75 28.11 0.80
C LYS A 140 -4.07 28.08 0.05
N LEU A 141 -5.18 28.22 0.77
CA LEU A 141 -6.50 28.32 0.15
C LEU A 141 -6.59 29.58 -0.73
N ASN A 142 -6.10 30.71 -0.21
CA ASN A 142 -6.12 32.02 -0.85
C ASN A 142 -4.76 32.72 -0.70
N ASN A 143 -4.57 33.85 -1.39
CA ASN A 143 -3.33 34.64 -1.32
C ASN A 143 -3.04 35.19 0.09
N ASP A 144 -4.09 35.50 0.85
CA ASP A 144 -4.03 35.99 2.24
C ASP A 144 -3.95 34.87 3.29
N SER A 145 -3.99 33.60 2.88
CA SER A 145 -3.80 32.46 3.79
C SER A 145 -2.44 32.54 4.47
N LYS A 146 -2.45 32.57 5.81
CA LYS A 146 -1.27 32.69 6.66
C LYS A 146 -1.00 31.41 7.46
N TYR A 147 0.26 31.22 7.83
CA TYR A 147 0.60 30.26 8.88
C TYR A 147 0.15 30.83 10.22
N PHE A 148 -0.57 30.03 11.01
CA PHE A 148 -1.00 30.44 12.35
C PHE A 148 0.16 30.40 13.35
N ASP A 149 0.19 31.32 14.31
CA ASP A 149 1.34 31.45 15.23
C ASP A 149 1.56 30.17 16.05
N PHE A 150 0.49 29.58 16.59
CA PHE A 150 0.57 28.32 17.34
C PHE A 150 1.09 27.14 16.49
N LEU A 151 0.89 27.18 15.17
CA LEU A 151 1.34 26.14 14.25
C LEU A 151 2.84 26.26 14.04
N VAL A 152 3.35 27.47 13.88
CA VAL A 152 4.79 27.76 13.75
C VAL A 152 5.51 27.50 15.08
N GLU A 153 4.91 27.86 16.21
CA GLU A 153 5.47 27.61 17.54
C GLU A 153 5.67 26.11 17.78
N LYS A 154 4.67 25.28 17.45
CA LYS A 154 4.76 23.84 17.63
C LYS A 154 5.61 23.15 16.56
N TYR A 155 5.55 23.62 15.32
CA TYR A 155 6.30 23.08 14.19
C TYR A 155 7.17 24.17 13.55
N PRO A 156 8.32 24.53 14.16
CA PRO A 156 9.15 25.65 13.69
C PRO A 156 9.63 25.51 12.24
N THR A 157 9.79 24.27 11.77
CA THR A 157 10.25 23.94 10.42
C THR A 157 9.12 23.85 9.40
N ILE A 158 7.85 24.09 9.77
CA ILE A 158 6.71 23.92 8.86
C ILE A 158 6.81 24.82 7.62
N LYS A 159 7.42 26.01 7.77
CA LYS A 159 7.66 26.94 6.65
C LYS A 159 8.72 26.46 5.66
N ASN A 160 9.49 25.43 6.01
CA ASN A 160 10.46 24.79 5.09
C ASN A 160 9.77 23.77 4.17
N LEU A 161 8.55 23.35 4.49
CA LEU A 161 7.78 22.45 3.62
C LEU A 161 7.40 23.17 2.33
N LYS A 162 7.22 22.40 1.26
CA LYS A 162 6.65 22.94 0.03
C LYS A 162 5.27 23.53 0.32
N CYS A 163 5.03 24.73 -0.20
CA CYS A 163 3.78 25.46 -0.05
C CYS A 163 3.25 25.78 -1.45
N TYR A 164 2.00 25.38 -1.72
CA TYR A 164 1.34 25.60 -3.01
C TYR A 164 0.13 26.52 -2.83
N ALA A 165 -0.27 27.24 -3.87
CA ALA A 165 -1.64 27.74 -3.96
C ALA A 165 -2.59 26.57 -4.28
N ILE A 166 -3.85 26.62 -3.83
CA ILE A 166 -4.80 25.52 -4.08
C ILE A 166 -5.05 25.25 -5.57
N ASP A 167 -4.82 26.24 -6.42
CA ASP A 167 -4.97 26.16 -7.87
C ASP A 167 -3.69 25.68 -8.60
N ASP A 168 -2.60 25.40 -7.89
CA ASP A 168 -1.37 24.81 -8.45
C ASP A 168 -1.54 23.30 -8.71
N ILE A 169 -2.63 22.94 -9.39
CA ILE A 169 -3.13 21.56 -9.55
C ILE A 169 -2.05 20.62 -10.11
N GLU A 170 -1.29 21.05 -11.12
CA GLU A 170 -0.25 20.22 -11.75
C GLU A 170 0.92 19.93 -10.79
N ALA A 171 1.38 20.96 -10.07
CA ALA A 171 2.50 20.83 -9.15
C ALA A 171 2.11 19.96 -7.94
N ILE A 172 0.89 20.14 -7.44
CA ILE A 172 0.36 19.34 -6.33
C ILE A 172 0.16 17.89 -6.77
N ALA A 173 -0.46 17.65 -7.94
CA ALA A 173 -0.66 16.30 -8.45
C ALA A 173 0.68 15.57 -8.64
N LYS A 174 1.70 16.24 -9.20
CA LYS A 174 3.04 15.68 -9.33
C LYS A 174 3.68 15.34 -7.98
N HIS A 175 3.50 16.19 -6.97
CA HIS A 175 4.00 15.90 -5.62
C HIS A 175 3.28 14.66 -5.04
N ILE A 176 1.96 14.59 -5.17
CA ILE A 176 1.19 13.42 -4.72
C ILE A 176 1.62 12.15 -5.45
N ASP A 177 1.84 12.21 -6.76
CA ASP A 177 2.35 11.07 -7.54
C ASP A 177 3.70 10.58 -6.99
N ASN A 178 4.65 11.48 -6.72
CA ASN A 178 5.92 11.11 -6.08
C ASN A 178 5.70 10.38 -4.74
N LEU A 179 4.77 10.86 -3.90
CA LEU A 179 4.42 10.20 -2.64
C LEU A 179 3.81 8.80 -2.82
N ILE A 180 3.12 8.57 -3.95
CA ILE A 180 2.62 7.25 -4.33
C ILE A 180 3.79 6.35 -4.76
N GLN A 181 4.66 6.84 -5.65
CA GLN A 181 5.83 6.10 -6.14
C GLN A 181 6.76 5.66 -5.00
N GLU A 182 6.98 6.50 -3.99
CA GLU A 182 7.77 6.18 -2.78
C GLU A 182 7.24 4.97 -2.00
N LYS A 183 5.96 4.62 -2.17
CA LYS A 183 5.29 3.52 -1.47
C LYS A 183 5.15 2.25 -2.29
N ILE A 184 5.55 2.27 -3.57
CA ILE A 184 5.59 1.08 -4.40
C ILE A 184 6.66 0.14 -3.85
N ALA A 185 6.25 -1.11 -3.58
CA ALA A 185 7.15 -2.11 -3.05
C ALA A 185 8.15 -2.54 -4.15
N PRO A 186 9.46 -2.58 -3.87
CA PRO A 186 10.40 -3.18 -4.80
C PRO A 186 10.06 -4.65 -5.06
N VAL A 187 10.32 -5.11 -6.28
CA VAL A 187 10.04 -6.48 -6.72
C VAL A 187 11.25 -7.36 -6.45
N ASN A 188 10.99 -8.53 -5.88
CA ASN A 188 11.94 -9.64 -5.82
C ASN A 188 11.50 -10.74 -6.79
N GLY A 189 12.45 -11.55 -7.25
CA GLY A 189 12.19 -12.79 -7.98
C GLY A 189 12.01 -13.98 -7.05
N LEU A 190 11.10 -14.89 -7.37
CA LEU A 190 10.96 -16.19 -6.72
C LEU A 190 10.90 -17.29 -7.78
N VAL A 191 11.88 -18.18 -7.78
CA VAL A 191 11.90 -19.36 -8.66
C VAL A 191 11.37 -20.57 -7.91
N LEU A 192 10.33 -21.23 -8.44
CA LEU A 192 9.73 -22.40 -7.84
C LEU A 192 10.51 -23.68 -8.23
N ALA A 193 11.54 -24.01 -7.44
CA ALA A 193 12.33 -25.23 -7.63
C ALA A 193 11.84 -26.42 -6.76
N GLY A 194 11.04 -26.15 -5.73
CA GLY A 194 10.59 -27.14 -4.75
C GLY A 194 9.35 -27.94 -5.16
N GLY A 195 9.27 -29.17 -4.67
CA GLY A 195 8.12 -30.07 -4.80
C GLY A 195 8.54 -31.52 -5.02
N LYS A 196 7.71 -32.48 -4.62
CA LYS A 196 7.93 -33.88 -4.99
C LYS A 196 7.73 -34.00 -6.50
N SER A 197 8.82 -34.08 -7.27
CA SER A 197 8.81 -34.32 -8.72
C SER A 197 8.32 -35.75 -9.00
N SER A 198 7.02 -36.01 -8.78
CA SER A 198 6.43 -37.35 -8.88
C SER A 198 6.01 -37.74 -10.29
N ARG A 199 5.91 -36.76 -11.20
CA ARG A 199 5.36 -36.97 -12.56
C ARG A 199 6.39 -37.26 -13.65
N MET A 200 7.67 -36.92 -13.45
CA MET A 200 8.71 -37.03 -14.51
C MET A 200 9.87 -37.96 -14.17
N GLY A 201 9.94 -38.52 -12.97
CA GLY A 201 10.98 -39.49 -12.58
C GLY A 201 12.42 -38.92 -12.47
N GLN A 202 12.65 -37.69 -12.95
CA GLN A 202 13.89 -36.91 -12.79
C GLN A 202 13.58 -35.53 -12.17
N ASP A 203 14.60 -34.91 -11.57
CA ASP A 203 14.48 -33.55 -11.04
C ASP A 203 14.31 -32.55 -12.20
N LYS A 204 13.18 -31.85 -12.23
CA LYS A 204 12.84 -30.92 -13.32
C LYS A 204 13.79 -29.73 -13.40
N THR A 205 14.44 -29.40 -12.28
CA THR A 205 15.38 -28.27 -12.21
C THR A 205 16.63 -28.50 -13.06
N GLU A 206 16.98 -29.76 -13.32
CA GLU A 206 18.15 -30.18 -14.09
C GLU A 206 17.90 -30.28 -15.61
N LEU A 207 16.65 -30.08 -16.05
CA LEU A 207 16.32 -30.16 -17.47
C LEU A 207 17.06 -29.06 -18.24
N ASN A 208 17.72 -29.47 -19.32
CA ASN A 208 18.57 -28.60 -20.10
C ASN A 208 17.90 -28.18 -21.41
N TYR A 209 17.20 -27.04 -21.39
CA TYR A 209 16.58 -26.44 -22.59
C TYR A 209 17.50 -25.44 -23.29
N HIS A 210 18.40 -24.80 -22.54
CA HIS A 210 19.15 -23.61 -22.96
C HIS A 210 20.68 -23.79 -22.87
N GLY A 211 21.16 -25.02 -22.95
CA GLY A 211 22.57 -25.36 -22.69
C GLY A 211 22.96 -25.34 -21.20
N LYS A 212 22.02 -25.04 -20.29
CA LYS A 212 22.17 -25.03 -18.82
C LYS A 212 20.92 -25.55 -18.12
N PRO A 213 21.02 -25.99 -16.84
CA PRO A 213 19.85 -26.37 -16.04
C PRO A 213 18.79 -25.25 -16.04
N GLN A 214 17.52 -25.61 -16.14
CA GLN A 214 16.42 -24.65 -16.25
C GLN A 214 16.34 -23.74 -15.03
N LEU A 215 16.66 -24.24 -13.83
CA LEU A 215 16.74 -23.42 -12.62
C LEU A 215 17.77 -22.29 -12.77
N GLU A 216 18.99 -22.62 -13.20
CA GLU A 216 20.06 -21.64 -13.43
C GLU A 216 19.67 -20.64 -14.52
N HIS A 217 18.96 -21.10 -15.55
CA HIS A 217 18.44 -20.21 -16.59
C HIS A 217 17.46 -19.18 -16.02
N THR A 218 16.45 -19.64 -15.29
CA THR A 218 15.41 -18.77 -14.71
C THR A 218 15.98 -17.80 -13.67
N VAL A 219 16.91 -18.23 -12.82
CA VAL A 219 17.58 -17.32 -11.87
C VAL A 219 18.36 -16.24 -12.61
N THR A 220 19.19 -16.64 -13.58
CA THR A 220 19.96 -15.68 -14.39
C THR A 220 19.05 -14.65 -15.07
N LEU A 221 17.90 -15.08 -15.59
CA LEU A 221 16.93 -14.22 -16.28
C LEU A 221 16.39 -13.13 -15.35
N LEU A 222 15.96 -13.50 -14.15
CA LEU A 222 15.43 -12.55 -13.16
C LEU A 222 16.52 -11.57 -12.68
N GLU A 223 17.73 -12.06 -12.43
CA GLU A 223 18.86 -11.24 -11.95
C GLU A 223 19.37 -10.25 -13.01
N LYS A 224 19.38 -10.65 -14.29
CA LYS A 224 19.68 -9.72 -15.41
C LYS A 224 18.71 -8.54 -15.46
N ASN A 225 17.47 -8.76 -15.03
CA ASN A 225 16.43 -7.74 -14.91
C ASN A 225 16.46 -7.02 -13.54
N LEU A 226 17.60 -7.06 -12.85
CA LEU A 226 17.86 -6.35 -11.59
C LEU A 226 16.95 -6.78 -10.42
N LEU A 227 16.41 -8.01 -10.48
CA LEU A 227 15.60 -8.56 -9.40
C LEU A 227 16.46 -9.36 -8.44
N GLN A 228 16.39 -9.02 -7.14
CA GLN A 228 16.89 -9.89 -6.09
C GLN A 228 16.08 -11.19 -6.12
N THR A 229 16.74 -12.29 -6.43
CA THR A 229 16.08 -13.56 -6.74
C THR A 229 16.29 -14.58 -5.63
N TYR A 230 15.24 -15.36 -5.34
CA TYR A 230 15.27 -16.44 -4.37
C TYR A 230 14.75 -17.73 -5.00
N VAL A 231 15.34 -18.85 -4.62
CA VAL A 231 14.86 -20.18 -4.98
C VAL A 231 13.97 -20.73 -3.87
N SER A 232 12.74 -21.14 -4.20
CA SER A 232 11.88 -21.84 -3.25
C SER A 232 12.31 -23.30 -3.16
N VAL A 233 12.63 -23.76 -1.95
CA VAL A 233 13.05 -25.15 -1.68
C VAL A 233 12.13 -25.81 -0.64
N ALA A 234 12.08 -27.14 -0.61
CA ALA A 234 11.27 -27.83 0.40
C ALA A 234 11.84 -27.62 1.81
N GLN A 235 11.02 -27.92 2.81
CA GLN A 235 11.46 -27.85 4.20
C GLN A 235 12.71 -28.74 4.43
N ASN A 236 13.72 -28.19 5.10
CA ASN A 236 15.02 -28.83 5.37
C ASN A 236 15.91 -29.09 4.13
N GLN A 237 15.55 -28.56 2.96
CA GLN A 237 16.46 -28.52 1.82
C GLN A 237 17.31 -27.25 1.87
N VAL A 238 18.51 -27.36 1.34
CA VAL A 238 19.45 -26.27 1.09
C VAL A 238 19.89 -26.42 -0.36
N ILE A 239 20.09 -25.27 -1.02
CA ILE A 239 20.67 -25.21 -2.35
C ILE A 239 21.91 -24.33 -2.27
N ASP A 240 23.00 -24.79 -2.86
CA ASP A 240 24.24 -24.04 -2.91
C ASP A 240 24.19 -22.97 -4.00
N ASN A 241 24.97 -21.90 -3.82
CA ASN A 241 25.15 -20.81 -4.79
C ASN A 241 23.93 -19.93 -5.09
N HIS A 242 22.78 -20.15 -4.42
CA HIS A 242 21.58 -19.33 -4.59
C HIS A 242 21.01 -18.88 -3.25
N ASP A 243 20.47 -17.66 -3.20
CA ASP A 243 19.60 -17.26 -2.11
C ASP A 243 18.31 -18.10 -2.16
N PHE A 244 17.86 -18.61 -1.01
CA PHE A 244 16.70 -19.52 -0.98
C PHE A 244 15.71 -19.21 0.13
N ILE A 245 14.48 -19.67 -0.09
CA ILE A 245 13.38 -19.60 0.88
C ILE A 245 12.84 -21.02 1.05
N GLN A 246 12.94 -21.53 2.27
CA GLN A 246 12.33 -22.81 2.63
C GLN A 246 10.82 -22.66 2.73
N ASP A 247 10.09 -23.61 2.13
CA ASP A 247 8.65 -23.69 2.27
C ASP A 247 8.27 -24.05 3.73
N LYS A 248 7.45 -23.20 4.32
CA LYS A 248 6.93 -23.34 5.68
C LYS A 248 5.57 -24.03 5.73
N PHE A 249 4.94 -24.24 4.57
CA PHE A 249 3.61 -24.80 4.48
C PHE A 249 3.66 -26.20 3.87
N VAL A 250 3.23 -27.18 4.65
CA VAL A 250 3.22 -28.58 4.22
C VAL A 250 2.11 -28.79 3.19
N ASP A 251 2.45 -29.47 2.10
CA ASP A 251 1.53 -29.93 1.05
C ASP A 251 0.70 -28.83 0.35
N LEU A 252 1.17 -27.57 0.34
CA LEU A 252 0.54 -26.47 -0.42
C LEU A 252 1.22 -26.15 -1.76
N GLY A 253 2.32 -26.83 -2.09
CA GLY A 253 3.03 -26.66 -3.36
C GLY A 253 3.40 -25.19 -3.65
N ALA A 254 3.16 -24.74 -4.88
CA ALA A 254 3.45 -23.36 -5.29
C ALA A 254 2.76 -22.30 -4.41
N PHE A 255 1.56 -22.57 -3.89
CA PHE A 255 0.89 -21.65 -2.97
C PHE A 255 1.66 -21.52 -1.65
N GLY A 256 2.16 -22.65 -1.12
CA GLY A 256 3.01 -22.68 0.07
C GLY A 256 4.30 -21.87 -0.11
N ALA A 257 4.97 -22.05 -1.25
CA ALA A 257 6.15 -21.26 -1.64
C ALA A 257 5.86 -19.75 -1.65
N ILE A 258 4.76 -19.31 -2.28
CA ILE A 258 4.37 -17.90 -2.34
C ILE A 258 4.06 -17.35 -0.95
N CYS A 259 3.31 -18.09 -0.12
CA CYS A 259 3.06 -17.69 1.26
C CYS A 259 4.36 -17.60 2.07
N SER A 260 5.31 -18.51 1.85
CA SER A 260 6.62 -18.50 2.50
C SER A 260 7.45 -17.28 2.09
N ALA A 261 7.38 -16.87 0.82
CA ALA A 261 8.02 -15.65 0.33
C ALA A 261 7.42 -14.38 0.98
N PHE A 262 6.10 -14.28 1.08
CA PHE A 262 5.47 -13.17 1.81
C PHE A 262 5.78 -13.19 3.30
N GLN A 263 5.92 -14.35 3.93
CA GLN A 263 6.39 -14.44 5.31
C GLN A 263 7.86 -14.02 5.47
N HIS A 264 8.70 -14.32 4.48
CA HIS A 264 10.10 -13.90 4.46
C HIS A 264 10.19 -12.37 4.39
N ASN A 265 9.48 -11.74 3.45
CA ASN A 265 9.38 -10.29 3.39
C ASN A 265 7.99 -9.79 2.95
N PRO A 266 7.15 -9.31 3.89
CA PRO A 266 5.80 -8.87 3.57
C PRO A 266 5.75 -7.45 2.98
N ASN A 267 6.89 -6.77 2.82
CA ASN A 267 6.99 -5.42 2.25
C ASN A 267 7.60 -5.41 0.84
N LYS A 268 7.73 -6.59 0.22
CA LYS A 268 8.21 -6.76 -1.15
C LYS A 268 7.08 -7.27 -2.03
N ALA A 269 7.10 -6.86 -3.29
CA ALA A 269 6.35 -7.55 -4.33
C ALA A 269 7.18 -8.76 -4.80
N TRP A 270 6.51 -9.78 -5.33
CA TRP A 270 7.15 -11.02 -5.78
C TRP A 270 6.72 -11.32 -7.21
N LEU A 271 7.69 -11.35 -8.12
CA LEU A 271 7.53 -11.96 -9.44
C LEU A 271 7.90 -13.44 -9.30
N VAL A 272 6.94 -14.31 -9.54
CA VAL A 272 7.08 -15.76 -9.30
C VAL A 272 7.16 -16.47 -10.64
N LEU A 273 8.25 -17.21 -10.85
CA LEU A 273 8.45 -18.04 -12.05
C LEU A 273 8.57 -19.51 -11.67
N ALA A 274 7.82 -20.36 -12.36
CA ALA A 274 8.01 -21.80 -12.27
C ALA A 274 9.16 -22.26 -13.17
N THR A 275 9.78 -23.39 -12.88
CA THR A 275 10.82 -23.98 -13.74
C THR A 275 10.25 -24.73 -14.93
N ASP A 276 8.92 -24.89 -15.05
CA ASP A 276 8.26 -25.59 -16.16
C ASP A 276 7.71 -24.66 -17.25
N VAL A 277 8.15 -23.40 -17.27
CA VAL A 277 7.86 -22.42 -18.33
C VAL A 277 9.13 -22.06 -19.13
N PRO A 278 9.66 -22.98 -19.97
CA PRO A 278 10.99 -22.85 -20.57
C PRO A 278 11.12 -21.75 -21.64
N PHE A 279 10.00 -21.18 -22.09
CA PHE A 279 9.97 -20.18 -23.17
C PHE A 279 9.79 -18.74 -22.67
N VAL A 280 9.86 -18.49 -21.36
CA VAL A 280 9.89 -17.12 -20.82
C VAL A 280 11.21 -16.46 -21.20
N ASP A 281 11.14 -15.21 -21.69
CA ASP A 281 12.26 -14.40 -22.16
C ASP A 281 12.32 -13.02 -21.46
N ASP A 282 13.30 -12.21 -21.86
CA ASP A 282 13.59 -10.85 -21.34
C ASP A 282 12.58 -9.80 -21.85
#